data_AF-A0A9X8WKU7-F1
#
_entry.id   AF-A0A9X8WKU7-F1
#
_cell.length_a   1.000
_cell.length_b   1.000
_cell.length_c   1.000
_cell.angle_alpha   90.00
_cell.angle_beta   90.00
_cell.angle_gamma   90.00
#
_symmetry.space_group_name_H-M   'P 1'
#
loop_
_entity.id
_entity.type
_entity.pdbx_description
1 polymer ?
#
loop_
_entity_poly.entity_id
_entity_poly.type
_entity_poly.pdbx_seq_one_letter_code
_entity_poly.pdbx_strand_id
1 'polypeptide(L)'
;MEHLKTWKQELEKANEEHQSSLENFINEREMLQSKKTILQEIIFHFSGEKAIEDFKIQSGYNEITSSLKNLESQEQYELEEKLKIKIHYNKHIIGKINLELPVQ
;
A
#
# COMPACT_ATOMS: atom_id res chain seq x y z
N MET A 1 -16.26 -3.51 32.48
CA MET A 1 -15.89 -2.48 31.48
C MET A 1 -14.44 -2.56 31.03
N GLU A 2 -13.51 -3.10 31.82
CA GLU A 2 -12.10 -3.20 31.42
C GLU A 2 -11.90 -3.96 30.10
N HIS A 3 -12.62 -5.07 29.90
CA HIS A 3 -12.59 -5.82 28.63
C HIS A 3 -12.98 -4.98 27.41
N LEU A 4 -13.93 -4.04 27.54
CA LEU A 4 -14.31 -3.15 26.43
C LEU A 4 -13.20 -2.13 26.13
N LYS A 5 -12.50 -1.64 27.15
CA LYS A 5 -11.35 -0.75 26.96
C LYS A 5 -10.20 -1.47 26.27
N THR A 6 -9.86 -2.69 26.72
CA THR A 6 -8.83 -3.51 26.08
C THR A 6 -9.19 -3.81 24.63
N TRP A 7 -10.43 -4.22 24.37
CA TRP A 7 -10.87 -4.53 23.00
C TRP A 7 -10.83 -3.30 22.09
N LYS A 8 -11.22 -2.12 22.59
CA LYS A 8 -11.07 -0.86 21.86
C LYS A 8 -9.62 -0.59 21.46
N GLN A 9 -8.67 -0.73 22.40
CA GLN A 9 -7.25 -0.51 22.13
C GLN A 9 -6.70 -1.48 21.08
N GLU A 10 -7.12 -2.75 21.14
CA GLU A 10 -6.74 -3.76 20.14
C GLU A 10 -7.27 -3.40 18.74
N LEU A 11 -8.51 -2.92 18.64
CA LEU A 11 -9.11 -2.48 17.38
C LEU A 11 -8.45 -1.20 16.83
N GLU A 12 -8.08 -0.26 17.70
CA GLU A 12 -7.34 0.96 17.34
C GLU A 12 -5.96 0.60 16.77
N LYS A 13 -5.22 -0.27 17.46
CA LYS A 13 -3.93 -0.77 16.99
C LYS A 13 -4.04 -1.49 15.65
N ALA A 14 -5.03 -2.37 15.49
CA ALA A 14 -5.25 -3.07 14.22
C ALA A 14 -5.56 -2.10 13.07
N ASN A 15 -6.30 -1.02 13.34
CA ASN A 15 -6.56 0.03 12.34
C ASN A 15 -5.29 0.77 11.94
N GLU A 16 -4.41 1.11 12.90
CA GLU A 16 -3.12 1.75 12.62
C GLU A 16 -2.24 0.86 11.73
N GLU A 17 -2.16 -0.44 12.04
CA GLU A 17 -1.40 -1.41 11.24
C GLU A 17 -1.94 -1.54 9.81
N HIS A 18 -3.26 -1.63 9.66
CA HIS A 18 -3.91 -1.70 8.34
C HIS A 18 -3.74 -0.42 7.54
N GLN A 19 -3.87 0.74 8.19
CA GLN A 19 -3.69 2.05 7.56
C GLN A 19 -2.24 2.25 7.11
N SER A 20 -1.27 1.90 7.96
CA SER A 20 0.15 1.91 7.63
C SER A 20 0.46 1.02 6.42
N SER A 21 -0.14 -0.18 6.36
CA SER A 21 0.01 -1.07 5.21
C SER A 21 -0.51 -0.44 3.91
N LEU A 22 -1.69 0.18 3.94
CA LEU A 22 -2.27 0.87 2.78
C LEU A 22 -1.40 2.05 2.31
N GLU A 23 -0.89 2.84 3.24
CA GLU A 23 0.01 3.97 2.94
C GLU A 23 1.32 3.49 2.33
N ASN A 24 1.89 2.39 2.83
CA ASN A 24 3.09 1.79 2.25
C ASN A 24 2.86 1.36 0.80
N PHE A 25 1.73 0.73 0.47
CA PHE A 25 1.41 0.35 -0.91
C PHE A 25 1.25 1.56 -1.84
N ILE A 26 0.66 2.66 -1.35
CA ILE A 26 0.53 3.91 -2.13
C ILE A 26 1.91 4.51 -2.37
N ASN A 27 2.69 4.71 -1.32
CA ASN A 27 4.03 5.30 -1.39
C ASN A 27 4.97 4.48 -2.29
N GLU A 28 4.90 3.15 -2.20
CA GLU A 28 5.71 2.26 -3.03
C GLU A 28 5.31 2.36 -4.52
N ARG A 29 4.01 2.39 -4.83
CA ARG A 29 3.52 2.60 -6.20
C ARG A 29 4.00 3.93 -6.76
N GLU A 30 3.82 5.03 -6.04
CA GLU A 30 4.23 6.37 -6.49
C GLU A 30 5.75 6.45 -6.72
N MET A 31 6.54 5.91 -5.79
CA MET A 31 8.00 5.85 -5.93
C MET A 31 8.42 5.05 -7.17
N LEU A 32 7.85 3.85 -7.37
CA LEU A 32 8.21 2.99 -8.48
C LEU A 32 7.75 3.58 -9.83
N GLN A 33 6.57 4.21 -9.89
CA GLN A 33 6.08 4.92 -11.07
C GLN A 33 7.03 6.06 -11.45
N SER A 34 7.44 6.88 -10.48
CA SER A 34 8.41 7.96 -10.71
C SER A 34 9.74 7.44 -11.26
N LYS A 35 10.30 6.39 -10.64
CA LYS A 35 11.53 5.74 -11.14
C LYS A 35 11.36 5.20 -12.56
N LYS A 36 10.24 4.53 -12.84
CA LYS A 36 9.94 4.00 -14.17
C LYS A 36 9.88 5.11 -15.21
N THR A 37 9.20 6.22 -14.92
CA THR A 37 9.12 7.37 -15.83
C THR A 37 10.49 7.92 -16.18
N ILE A 38 11.35 8.15 -15.19
CA ILE A 38 12.73 8.63 -15.43
C ILE A 38 13.51 7.66 -16.32
N LEU A 39 13.44 6.35 -16.03
CA LEU A 39 14.13 5.35 -16.85
C LEU A 39 13.58 5.28 -18.28
N GLN A 40 12.27 5.46 -18.46
CA GLN A 40 11.65 5.51 -19.79
C GLN A 40 12.11 6.72 -20.60
N GLU A 41 12.22 7.89 -19.97
CA GLU A 41 12.77 9.09 -20.60
C GLU A 41 14.23 8.88 -21.03
N ILE A 42 15.03 8.26 -20.18
CA ILE A 42 16.42 7.91 -20.53
C ILE A 42 16.44 6.96 -21.73
N ILE A 43 15.68 5.85 -21.69
CA ILE A 43 15.58 4.88 -22.78
C ILE A 43 15.15 5.54 -24.09
N PHE A 44 14.23 6.49 -24.05
CA PHE A 44 13.77 7.23 -25.23
C PHE A 44 14.91 7.96 -25.97
N HIS A 45 15.97 8.36 -25.24
CA HIS A 45 17.14 9.00 -25.82
C HIS A 45 18.23 8.03 -26.32
N PHE A 46 18.11 6.72 -26.07
CA PHE A 46 19.05 5.73 -26.58
C PHE A 46 18.76 5.37 -28.04
N SER A 47 19.83 5.21 -28.83
CA SER A 47 19.76 4.63 -30.17
C SER A 47 20.33 3.21 -30.17
N GLY A 48 19.51 2.23 -30.54
CA GLY A 48 19.91 0.83 -30.72
C GLY A 48 19.35 -0.11 -29.65
N GLU A 49 18.69 -1.18 -30.10
CA GLU A 49 17.97 -2.14 -29.25
C GLU A 49 18.87 -2.82 -28.21
N LYS A 50 20.10 -3.19 -28.60
CA LYS A 50 21.05 -3.84 -27.69
C LYS A 50 21.44 -2.93 -26.52
N ALA A 51 21.72 -1.65 -26.79
CA ALA A 51 22.08 -0.70 -25.75
C ALA A 51 20.91 -0.42 -24.78
N ILE A 52 19.67 -0.43 -25.29
CA ILE A 52 18.46 -0.32 -24.48
C ILE A 52 18.31 -1.54 -23.55
N GLU A 53 18.53 -2.75 -24.05
CA GLU A 53 18.39 -3.96 -23.24
C GLU A 53 19.46 -4.04 -22.15
N ASP A 54 20.72 -3.76 -22.50
CA ASP A 54 21.81 -3.68 -21.53
C ASP A 54 21.50 -2.64 -20.43
N PHE A 55 20.94 -1.49 -20.80
CA PHE A 55 20.53 -0.46 -19.85
C PHE A 55 19.38 -0.92 -18.93
N LYS A 56 18.35 -1.58 -19.47
CA LYS A 56 17.23 -2.09 -18.66
C LYS A 56 17.69 -3.08 -17.60
N ILE A 57 18.62 -3.96 -17.95
CA ILE A 57 19.22 -4.93 -17.03
C ILE A 57 20.02 -4.20 -15.93
N GLN A 58 20.87 -3.24 -16.30
CA GLN A 58 21.71 -2.54 -15.33
C GLN A 58 20.93 -1.60 -14.40
N SER A 59 19.86 -0.97 -14.90
CA SER A 59 19.06 0.01 -14.15
C SER A 59 17.99 -0.62 -13.25
N GLY A 60 17.74 -1.93 -13.37
CA GLY A 60 16.66 -2.61 -12.66
C GLY A 60 15.27 -2.29 -13.23
N TYR A 61 15.18 -1.88 -14.50
CA TYR A 61 13.92 -1.46 -15.14
C TYR A 61 12.86 -2.58 -15.13
N ASN A 62 13.31 -3.81 -15.37
CA ASN A 62 12.44 -4.97 -15.46
C ASN A 62 11.86 -5.33 -14.08
N GLU A 63 12.68 -5.24 -13.03
CA GLU A 63 12.30 -5.44 -11.64
C GLU A 63 11.28 -4.38 -11.20
N ILE A 64 11.53 -3.10 -11.50
CA ILE A 64 10.58 -2.01 -11.21
C ILE A 64 9.24 -2.26 -11.91
N THR A 65 9.27 -2.65 -13.18
CA THR A 65 8.06 -2.93 -13.96
C THR A 65 7.29 -4.13 -13.41
N SER A 66 8.01 -5.18 -13.00
CA SER A 66 7.42 -6.37 -12.38
C SER A 66 6.77 -6.05 -11.03
N SER A 67 7.46 -5.30 -10.16
CA SER A 67 6.92 -4.88 -8.87
C SER A 67 5.68 -4.00 -9.02
N LEU A 68 5.70 -3.04 -9.97
CA LEU A 68 4.51 -2.24 -10.29
C LEU A 68 3.35 -3.10 -10.74
N LYS A 69 3.59 -4.07 -11.63
CA LYS A 69 2.55 -4.99 -12.10
C LYS A 69 1.92 -5.77 -10.93
N ASN A 70 2.73 -6.19 -9.96
CA ASN A 70 2.23 -6.87 -8.77
C ASN A 70 1.39 -5.93 -7.89
N LEU A 71 1.85 -4.68 -7.68
CA LEU A 71 1.13 -3.67 -6.90
C LEU A 71 -0.14 -3.13 -7.60
N GLU A 72 -0.23 -3.27 -8.91
CA GLU A 72 -1.38 -2.91 -9.74
C GLU A 72 -2.26 -4.14 -10.08
N SER A 73 -1.94 -5.30 -9.50
CA SER A 73 -2.68 -6.53 -9.74
C SER A 73 -4.06 -6.51 -9.10
N GLN A 74 -4.97 -7.33 -9.65
CA GLN A 74 -6.29 -7.56 -9.07
C GLN A 74 -6.20 -8.12 -7.65
N GLU A 75 -5.24 -9.01 -7.38
CA GLU A 75 -5.02 -9.60 -6.06
C GLU A 75 -4.63 -8.54 -5.03
N GLN A 76 -3.74 -7.61 -5.41
CA GLN A 76 -3.37 -6.47 -4.58
C GLN A 76 -4.55 -5.53 -4.34
N TYR A 77 -5.34 -5.23 -5.37
CA TYR A 77 -6.56 -4.42 -5.23
C TYR A 77 -7.53 -5.05 -4.22
N GLU A 78 -7.78 -6.35 -4.32
CA GLU A 78 -8.66 -7.06 -3.40
C GLU A 78 -8.13 -7.09 -1.97
N LEU A 79 -6.80 -7.16 -1.79
CA LEU A 79 -6.16 -7.04 -0.49
C LEU A 79 -6.40 -5.65 0.11
N GLU A 80 -6.17 -4.58 -0.66
CA GLU A 80 -6.40 -3.20 -0.21
C GLU A 80 -7.86 -2.95 0.17
N GLU A 81 -8.81 -3.44 -0.64
CA GLU A 81 -10.24 -3.36 -0.33
C GLU A 81 -10.59 -4.12 0.96
N LYS A 82 -10.04 -5.31 1.16
CA LYS A 82 -10.22 -6.06 2.43
C LYS A 82 -9.72 -5.27 3.63
N LEU A 83 -8.57 -4.59 3.52
CA LEU A 83 -8.05 -3.75 4.60
C LEU A 83 -8.96 -2.56 4.89
N LYS A 84 -9.42 -1.85 3.85
CA LYS A 84 -10.37 -0.72 4.00
C LYS A 84 -11.67 -1.17 4.68
N ILE A 85 -12.21 -2.31 4.28
CA ILE A 85 -13.41 -2.90 4.89
C ILE A 85 -13.16 -3.21 6.38
N LYS A 86 -12.03 -3.84 6.72
CA LYS A 86 -11.67 -4.13 8.12
C LYS A 86 -11.57 -2.85 8.95
N ILE A 87 -10.90 -1.82 8.44
CA ILE A 87 -10.81 -0.51 9.10
C ILE A 87 -12.20 0.08 9.35
N HIS A 88 -13.08 0.04 8.35
CA HIS A 88 -14.45 0.53 8.48
C HIS A 88 -15.23 -0.20 9.58
N TYR A 89 -15.19 -1.54 9.59
CA TYR A 89 -15.86 -2.34 10.60
C TYR A 89 -15.31 -2.08 12.01
N ASN A 90 -13.99 -2.03 12.17
CA ASN A 90 -13.36 -1.73 13.46
C ASN A 90 -13.78 -0.34 13.97
N LYS A 91 -13.78 0.68 13.10
CA LYS A 91 -14.27 2.03 13.46
C LYS A 91 -15.73 2.01 13.92
N HIS A 92 -16.59 1.24 13.25
CA HIS A 92 -17.99 1.09 13.67
C HIS A 92 -18.11 0.43 15.05
N ILE A 93 -17.35 -0.64 15.32
CA ILE A 93 -17.35 -1.32 16.62
C ILE A 93 -16.82 -0.40 17.72
N ILE A 94 -15.70 0.30 17.49
CA ILE A 94 -15.16 1.30 18.43
C ILE A 94 -16.22 2.36 18.74
N GLY A 95 -16.96 2.83 17.73
CA GLY A 95 -18.08 3.74 17.92
C GLY A 95 -19.16 3.20 18.87
N LYS A 96 -19.48 1.91 18.79
CA LYS A 96 -20.41 1.25 19.74
C LYS A 96 -19.82 1.13 21.14
N ILE A 97 -18.55 0.73 21.25
CA ILE A 97 -17.85 0.65 22.55
C ILE A 97 -17.85 2.01 23.26
N ASN A 98 -17.62 3.10 22.52
CA ASN A 98 -17.62 4.45 23.09
C ASN A 98 -18.99 4.90 23.64
N LEU A 99 -20.10 4.33 23.16
CA LEU A 99 -21.44 4.61 23.71
C LEU A 99 -21.67 3.90 25.05
N GLU A 100 -21.04 2.74 25.25
CA GLU A 100 -21.15 1.92 26.47
C GLU A 100 -20.15 2.33 27.55
N LEU A 101 -19.05 3.00 27.17
CA LEU A 101 -18.09 3.55 28.11
C LEU A 101 -18.57 4.94 28.58
N PRO A 102 -18.64 5.21 29.89
CA PRO A 102 -18.97 6.53 30.39
C PRO A 102 -17.95 7.54 29.86
N VAL A 103 -18.43 8.68 29.36
CA VAL A 103 -17.59 9.82 29.01
C VAL A 103 -16.84 10.21 30.28
N GLN A 104 -15.51 10.07 30.27
CA GLN A 104 -14.64 10.56 31.33
C GLN A 104 -14.53 12.08 31.25
#